data_AF-A0A966PSG9-F1
#
_entry.id   AF-A0A966PSG9-F1
#
_cell.length_a   1.000
_cell.length_b   1.000
_cell.length_c   1.000
_cell.angle_alpha   90.00
_cell.angle_beta   90.00
_cell.angle_gamma   90.00
#
_symmetry.space_group_name_H-M   'P 1'
#
loop_
_entity.id
_entity.type
_entity.pdbx_description
1 polymer ?
#
loop_
_entity_poly.entity_id
_entity_poly.type
_entity_poly.pdbx_seq_one_letter_code
_entity_poly.pdbx_strand_id
1 'polypeptide(L)'
;PNAAEIAARIVEKVRVNPGNYVDKKKFEQIDYTDAEYIEEIERIKEKFSPLVLICKEHGTAMRIGTNHGSLSDRIMSRYGDTAIGMVESAMEFLRIARSLDYHQIILSMKSSNPQVMVQAYRLLIQQMQQEFNELYPLHLGVTEAGDGEDGRIKSAIGIGTLLEDGIGDTIRVSLTEDPELEIPVCVDLVKRYNDLSELNTAMVPELTQLPYSPFDYSRRSTTPVKNIGGKQVPVVIADLSHLSNIKTSDLVAIGYTYDAATDKWAISDAAADYVFIGQTPLDFNLPGTLSIIASPAVCALANNTEKYHPMTDAAAYIALDAKHPQLNFVQIDCYSDLS
;
A
#
# COMPACT_ATOMS: atom_id res chain seq x y z
N PRO A 1 -5.05 -3.46 32.01
CA PRO A 1 -4.82 -4.84 32.52
C PRO A 1 -6.10 -5.46 33.12
N ASN A 2 -6.64 -4.92 34.21
CA ASN A 2 -7.76 -5.53 34.95
C ASN A 2 -9.00 -5.85 34.10
N ALA A 3 -9.39 -4.94 33.20
CA ALA A 3 -10.52 -5.18 32.29
C ALA A 3 -10.30 -6.39 31.38
N ALA A 4 -9.06 -6.61 30.89
CA ALA A 4 -8.72 -7.75 30.05
C ALA A 4 -8.73 -9.06 30.85
N GLU A 5 -8.27 -9.05 32.11
CA GLU A 5 -8.28 -10.23 32.98
C GLU A 5 -9.70 -10.67 33.34
N ILE A 6 -10.61 -9.72 33.59
CA ILE A 6 -12.03 -10.02 33.83
C ILE A 6 -12.68 -10.53 32.54
N ALA A 7 -12.47 -9.83 31.41
CA ALA A 7 -13.05 -10.20 30.13
C ALA A 7 -12.58 -11.60 29.68
N ALA A 8 -11.29 -11.93 29.89
CA ALA A 8 -10.71 -13.21 29.47
C ALA A 8 -11.39 -14.44 30.10
N ARG A 9 -12.20 -14.28 31.16
CA ARG A 9 -12.97 -15.37 31.77
C ARG A 9 -14.34 -15.60 31.12
N ILE A 10 -14.81 -14.68 30.29
CA ILE A 10 -16.19 -14.65 29.78
C ILE A 10 -16.32 -14.39 28.27
N VAL A 11 -15.22 -14.09 27.56
CA VAL A 11 -15.22 -13.87 26.10
C VAL A 11 -14.32 -14.89 25.40
N GLU A 12 -14.55 -15.09 24.11
CA GLU A 12 -13.80 -16.04 23.28
C GLU A 12 -12.41 -15.48 22.90
N LYS A 13 -12.27 -14.16 22.87
CA LYS A 13 -11.03 -13.49 22.44
C LYS A 13 -10.80 -12.15 23.12
N VAL A 14 -9.59 -11.94 23.62
CA VAL A 14 -9.11 -10.64 24.09
C VAL A 14 -8.05 -10.06 23.14
N ARG A 15 -7.95 -8.73 23.07
CA ARG A 15 -6.86 -8.04 22.36
C ARG A 15 -6.02 -7.24 23.34
N VAL A 16 -4.70 -7.39 23.23
CA VAL A 16 -3.71 -6.56 23.92
C VAL A 16 -2.91 -5.73 22.92
N ASN A 17 -2.41 -4.58 23.38
CA ASN A 17 -1.47 -3.74 22.64
C ASN A 17 -0.19 -3.64 23.46
N PRO A 18 0.93 -4.23 23.00
CA PRO A 18 2.21 -4.21 23.71
C PRO A 18 2.64 -2.83 24.20
N GLY A 19 2.51 -1.81 23.34
CA GLY A 19 3.09 -0.49 23.63
C GLY A 19 2.34 0.35 24.67
N ASN A 20 1.16 -0.07 25.13
CA ASN A 20 0.44 0.61 26.22
C ASN A 20 -0.03 -0.33 27.35
N TYR A 21 0.37 -1.61 27.31
CA TYR A 21 -0.07 -2.59 28.30
C TYR A 21 0.57 -2.36 29.68
N VAL A 22 1.87 -2.08 29.69
CA VAL A 22 2.67 -1.85 30.91
C VAL A 22 3.04 -0.39 31.10
N ASP A 23 3.32 0.33 30.01
CA ASP A 23 3.85 1.68 30.03
C ASP A 23 2.74 2.73 29.98
N LYS A 24 2.81 3.71 30.88
CA LYS A 24 2.09 4.98 30.72
C LYS A 24 3.01 5.88 29.90
N LYS A 25 2.66 6.19 28.65
CA LYS A 25 3.43 7.10 27.79
C LYS A 25 3.78 8.37 28.56
N LYS A 26 5.08 8.59 28.82
CA LYS A 26 5.57 9.85 29.38
C LYS A 26 6.16 10.78 28.32
N PHE A 27 6.37 10.28 27.09
CA PHE A 27 7.02 11.02 25.99
C PHE A 27 8.36 11.64 26.42
N GLU A 28 9.05 11.02 27.37
CA GLU A 28 10.40 11.39 27.77
C GLU A 28 11.37 10.56 26.91
N GLN A 29 12.34 11.22 26.29
CA GLN A 29 13.38 10.53 25.53
C GLN A 29 14.33 9.89 26.54
N ILE A 30 14.13 8.59 26.79
CA ILE A 30 14.96 7.79 27.70
C ILE A 30 15.90 6.94 26.83
N ASP A 31 17.20 7.15 26.98
CA ASP A 31 18.21 6.24 26.45
C ASP A 31 18.31 5.06 27.40
N TYR A 32 17.90 3.87 26.96
CA TYR A 32 17.96 2.66 27.77
C TYR A 32 19.31 1.97 27.57
N THR A 33 19.98 1.65 28.68
CA THR A 33 21.06 0.67 28.68
C THR A 33 20.51 -0.74 28.44
N ASP A 34 21.34 -1.68 28.00
CA ASP A 34 20.92 -3.08 27.83
C ASP A 34 20.37 -3.70 29.13
N ALA A 35 20.91 -3.30 30.29
CA ALA A 35 20.43 -3.75 31.58
C ALA A 35 19.02 -3.23 31.88
N GLU A 36 18.77 -1.93 31.70
CA GLU A 36 17.44 -1.32 31.91
C GLU A 36 16.40 -1.89 30.93
N TYR A 37 16.82 -2.19 29.69
CA TYR A 37 15.94 -2.84 28.73
C TYR A 37 15.51 -4.24 29.21
N ILE A 38 16.44 -5.05 29.71
CA ILE A 38 16.14 -6.37 30.28
C ILE A 38 15.22 -6.27 31.50
N GLU A 39 15.46 -5.30 32.39
CA GLU A 39 14.60 -5.06 33.55
C GLU A 39 13.15 -4.71 33.13
N GLU A 40 12.98 -3.91 32.07
CA GLU A 40 11.66 -3.62 31.52
C GLU A 40 10.98 -4.85 30.91
N ILE A 41 11.74 -5.75 30.25
CA ILE A 41 11.20 -7.04 29.77
C ILE A 41 10.69 -7.91 30.93
N GLU A 42 11.45 -8.01 32.02
CA GLU A 42 11.00 -8.77 33.20
C GLU A 42 9.77 -8.12 33.84
N ARG A 43 9.71 -6.78 33.91
CA ARG A 43 8.51 -6.06 34.38
C ARG A 43 7.29 -6.34 33.51
N ILE A 44 7.47 -6.45 32.19
CA ILE A 44 6.39 -6.82 31.26
C ILE A 44 5.94 -8.23 31.53
N LYS A 45 6.87 -9.16 31.69
CA LYS A 45 6.59 -10.56 32.00
C LYS A 45 5.77 -10.68 33.29
N GLU A 46 6.15 -10.00 34.37
CA GLU A 46 5.41 -10.03 35.63
C GLU A 46 3.95 -9.54 35.47
N LYS A 47 3.72 -8.48 34.69
CA LYS A 47 2.38 -7.90 34.51
C LYS A 47 1.54 -8.60 33.43
N PHE A 48 2.18 -9.24 32.46
CA PHE A 48 1.50 -9.91 31.36
C PHE A 48 1.17 -11.37 31.67
N SER A 49 2.04 -12.06 32.43
CA SER A 49 1.85 -13.46 32.81
C SER A 49 0.49 -13.77 33.45
N PRO A 50 -0.08 -12.94 34.35
CA PRO A 50 -1.41 -13.20 34.91
C PRO A 50 -2.50 -13.32 33.85
N LEU A 51 -2.50 -12.43 32.85
CA LEU A 51 -3.46 -12.49 31.76
C LEU A 51 -3.26 -13.73 30.89
N VAL A 52 -2.00 -14.08 30.58
CA VAL A 52 -1.68 -15.29 29.80
C VAL A 52 -2.17 -16.54 30.51
N LEU A 53 -1.93 -16.66 31.81
CA LEU A 53 -2.38 -17.80 32.61
C LEU A 53 -3.90 -17.90 32.68
N ILE A 54 -4.61 -16.77 32.83
CA ILE A 54 -6.09 -16.74 32.78
C ILE A 54 -6.59 -17.19 31.40
N CYS A 55 -5.99 -16.69 30.32
CA CYS A 55 -6.38 -17.10 28.97
C CYS A 55 -6.11 -18.59 28.74
N LYS A 56 -4.99 -19.12 29.25
CA LYS A 56 -4.66 -20.55 29.20
C LYS A 56 -5.67 -21.40 29.99
N GLU A 57 -6.04 -20.97 31.19
CA GLU A 57 -7.01 -21.66 32.05
C GLU A 57 -8.41 -21.73 31.39
N HIS A 58 -8.85 -20.64 30.79
CA HIS A 58 -10.20 -20.52 30.22
C HIS A 58 -10.29 -20.89 28.73
N GLY A 59 -9.18 -21.19 28.06
CA GLY A 59 -9.13 -21.47 26.62
C GLY A 59 -9.41 -20.26 25.73
N THR A 60 -9.32 -19.06 26.28
CA THR A 60 -9.60 -17.79 25.59
C THR A 60 -8.47 -17.44 24.63
N ALA A 61 -8.78 -17.07 23.39
CA ALA A 61 -7.76 -16.66 22.43
C ALA A 61 -7.25 -15.23 22.72
N MET A 62 -6.00 -14.95 22.34
CA MET A 62 -5.39 -13.64 22.54
C MET A 62 -4.84 -13.08 21.23
N ARG A 63 -5.27 -11.86 20.87
CA ARG A 63 -4.60 -11.08 19.83
C ARG A 63 -3.56 -10.15 20.42
N ILE A 64 -2.28 -10.36 20.11
CA ILE A 64 -1.20 -9.41 20.40
C ILE A 64 -1.08 -8.50 19.16
N GLY A 65 -1.53 -7.26 19.31
CA GLY A 65 -1.62 -6.33 18.18
C GLY A 65 -0.85 -5.04 18.39
N THR A 66 0.22 -4.88 17.63
CA THR A 66 1.06 -3.67 17.62
C THR A 66 0.52 -2.66 16.61
N ASN A 67 0.39 -1.40 17.06
CA ASN A 67 0.07 -0.27 16.19
C ASN A 67 1.29 0.65 16.10
N HIS A 68 1.61 1.11 14.89
CA HIS A 68 2.77 2.00 14.64
C HIS A 68 2.76 3.25 15.53
N GLY A 69 1.63 3.98 15.61
CA GLY A 69 1.50 5.18 16.45
C GLY A 69 1.51 4.94 17.98
N SER A 70 1.64 3.70 18.43
CA SER A 70 1.63 3.36 19.85
C SER A 70 2.76 2.41 20.27
N LEU A 71 3.92 2.48 19.63
CA LEU A 71 5.13 1.83 20.16
C LEU A 71 5.48 2.39 21.54
N SER A 72 6.07 1.54 22.39
CA SER A 72 6.52 1.93 23.73
C SER A 72 7.84 2.69 23.67
N ASP A 73 8.14 3.48 24.71
CA ASP A 73 9.35 4.30 24.80
C ASP A 73 10.63 3.45 24.65
N ARG A 74 10.67 2.23 25.21
CA ARG A 74 11.81 1.30 25.05
C ARG A 74 12.04 0.87 23.60
N ILE A 75 10.97 0.59 22.86
CA ILE A 75 11.03 0.13 21.47
C ILE A 75 11.45 1.30 20.59
N MET A 76 10.86 2.47 20.83
CA MET A 76 11.21 3.71 20.16
C MET A 76 12.68 4.07 20.37
N SER A 77 13.20 3.93 21.59
CA SER A 77 14.61 4.21 21.91
C SER A 77 15.58 3.26 21.19
N ARG A 78 15.29 1.95 21.15
CA ARG A 78 16.20 0.93 20.58
C ARG A 78 16.08 0.75 19.06
N TYR A 79 14.86 0.81 18.53
CA TYR A 79 14.56 0.47 17.13
C TYR A 79 13.97 1.63 16.32
N GLY A 80 13.62 2.75 16.97
CA GLY A 80 12.94 3.87 16.33
C GLY A 80 11.51 3.56 15.90
N ASP A 81 10.90 4.53 15.21
CA ASP A 81 9.58 4.38 14.57
C ASP A 81 9.72 3.60 13.25
N THR A 82 9.95 2.29 13.36
CA THR A 82 10.30 1.41 12.24
C THR A 82 9.48 0.13 12.22
N ALA A 83 9.41 -0.51 11.05
CA ALA A 83 8.75 -1.81 10.90
C ALA A 83 9.36 -2.88 11.82
N ILE A 84 10.69 -2.90 12.00
CA ILE A 84 11.35 -3.83 12.92
C ILE A 84 11.01 -3.53 14.39
N GLY A 85 10.86 -2.25 14.76
CA GLY A 85 10.36 -1.87 16.09
C GLY A 85 8.95 -2.42 16.35
N MET A 86 8.06 -2.38 15.35
CA MET A 86 6.73 -3.00 15.47
C MET A 86 6.79 -4.51 15.71
N VAL A 87 7.66 -5.20 14.95
CA VAL A 87 7.87 -6.64 15.07
C VAL A 87 8.38 -6.99 16.46
N GLU A 88 9.45 -6.34 16.93
CA GLU A 88 10.02 -6.63 18.25
C GLU A 88 9.03 -6.34 19.38
N SER A 89 8.24 -5.27 19.28
CA SER A 89 7.18 -4.98 20.26
C SER A 89 6.18 -6.14 20.40
N ALA A 90 5.84 -6.83 19.32
CA ALA A 90 4.98 -8.01 19.37
C ALA A 90 5.73 -9.26 19.84
N MET A 91 6.96 -9.46 19.36
CA MET A 91 7.78 -10.62 19.69
C MET A 91 8.15 -10.68 21.17
N GLU A 92 8.36 -9.55 21.85
CA GLU A 92 8.53 -9.49 23.31
C GLU A 92 7.37 -10.19 24.05
N PHE A 93 6.12 -9.86 23.69
CA PHE A 93 4.93 -10.44 24.31
C PHE A 93 4.73 -11.89 23.86
N LEU A 94 5.06 -12.22 22.61
CA LEU A 94 4.97 -13.57 22.08
C LEU A 94 5.94 -14.53 22.80
N ARG A 95 7.18 -14.09 23.02
CA ARG A 95 8.21 -14.84 23.78
C ARG A 95 7.73 -15.15 25.20
N ILE A 96 7.14 -14.17 25.88
CA ILE A 96 6.58 -14.37 27.22
C ILE A 96 5.45 -15.39 27.19
N ALA A 97 4.51 -15.26 26.26
CA ALA A 97 3.39 -16.18 26.13
C ALA A 97 3.83 -17.62 25.85
N ARG A 98 4.81 -17.81 24.94
CA ARG A 98 5.43 -19.12 24.66
C ARG A 98 6.19 -19.69 25.86
N SER A 99 6.86 -18.85 26.65
CA SER A 99 7.54 -19.30 27.87
C SER A 99 6.59 -19.88 28.93
N LEU A 100 5.30 -19.53 28.83
CA LEU A 100 4.19 -20.05 29.64
C LEU A 100 3.40 -21.15 28.92
N ASP A 101 3.92 -21.63 27.78
CA ASP A 101 3.32 -22.69 26.95
C ASP A 101 1.87 -22.33 26.54
N TYR A 102 1.66 -21.07 26.17
CA TYR A 102 0.38 -20.58 25.68
C TYR A 102 0.47 -20.22 24.19
N HIS A 103 -0.33 -20.91 23.37
CA HIS A 103 -0.25 -20.85 21.91
C HIS A 103 -1.55 -20.40 21.22
N GLN A 104 -2.61 -20.07 21.96
CA GLN A 104 -3.87 -19.56 21.41
C GLN A 104 -3.72 -18.06 21.04
N ILE A 105 -2.80 -17.76 20.12
CA ILE A 105 -2.32 -16.42 19.80
C ILE A 105 -2.64 -16.05 18.35
N ILE A 106 -3.04 -14.80 18.14
CA ILE A 106 -3.17 -14.16 16.85
C ILE A 106 -2.29 -12.89 16.88
N LEU A 107 -1.56 -12.60 15.81
CA LEU A 107 -0.72 -11.41 15.72
C LEU A 107 -1.30 -10.39 14.75
N SER A 108 -1.03 -9.11 14.97
CA SER A 108 -1.34 -8.07 13.99
C SER A 108 -0.35 -6.92 14.07
N MET A 109 0.16 -6.48 12.92
CA MET A 109 0.94 -5.26 12.73
C MET A 109 0.07 -4.24 11.99
N LYS A 110 -0.34 -3.15 12.64
CA LYS A 110 -1.15 -2.12 11.96
C LYS A 110 -0.40 -0.81 11.84
N SER A 111 -0.44 -0.23 10.65
CA SER A 111 0.09 1.10 10.36
C SER A 111 -0.88 1.85 9.45
N SER A 112 -0.87 3.18 9.55
CA SER A 112 -1.55 4.05 8.59
C SER A 112 -0.73 4.24 7.32
N ASN A 113 0.52 3.77 7.27
CA ASN A 113 1.28 3.66 6.04
C ASN A 113 1.25 2.19 5.56
N PRO A 114 0.58 1.88 4.42
CA PRO A 114 0.53 0.53 3.88
C PRO A 114 1.92 -0.10 3.64
N GLN A 115 2.92 0.68 3.25
CA GLN A 115 4.28 0.18 3.01
C GLN A 115 4.90 -0.36 4.30
N VAL A 116 4.79 0.39 5.40
CA VAL A 116 5.29 -0.01 6.73
C VAL A 116 4.53 -1.24 7.22
N MET A 117 3.20 -1.26 7.04
CA MET A 117 2.38 -2.43 7.41
C MET A 117 2.84 -3.69 6.68
N VAL A 118 2.94 -3.66 5.35
CA VAL A 118 3.37 -4.81 4.53
C VAL A 118 4.76 -5.29 4.96
N GLN A 119 5.70 -4.35 5.12
CA GLN A 119 7.06 -4.66 5.57
C GLN A 119 7.06 -5.35 6.95
N ALA A 120 6.29 -4.82 7.91
CA ALA A 120 6.23 -5.36 9.26
C ALA A 120 5.67 -6.79 9.31
N TYR A 121 4.65 -7.13 8.50
CA TYR A 121 4.15 -8.51 8.44
C TYR A 121 5.17 -9.48 7.86
N ARG A 122 5.86 -9.10 6.77
CA ARG A 122 6.89 -9.95 6.16
C ARG A 122 8.06 -10.19 7.11
N LEU A 123 8.52 -9.15 7.80
CA LEU A 123 9.55 -9.25 8.84
C LEU A 123 9.09 -10.08 10.04
N LEU A 124 7.83 -9.94 10.47
CA LEU A 124 7.27 -10.75 11.57
C LEU A 124 7.31 -12.25 11.24
N ILE A 125 6.88 -12.62 10.03
CA ILE A 125 6.92 -14.03 9.57
C ILE A 125 8.36 -14.53 9.56
N GLN A 126 9.29 -13.76 8.98
CA GLN A 126 10.71 -14.10 8.95
C GLN A 126 11.26 -14.33 10.37
N GLN A 127 10.97 -13.43 11.29
CA GLN A 127 11.43 -13.50 12.67
C GLN A 127 10.85 -14.73 13.41
N MET A 128 9.55 -14.99 13.27
CA MET A 128 8.92 -16.18 13.86
C MET A 128 9.51 -17.48 13.30
N GLN A 129 9.75 -17.54 11.99
CA GLN A 129 10.35 -18.71 11.36
C GLN A 129 11.78 -18.95 11.87
N GLN A 130 12.58 -17.87 12.02
CA GLN A 130 13.96 -17.96 12.51
C GLN A 130 14.03 -18.31 13.99
N GLU A 131 13.17 -17.74 14.82
CA GLU A 131 13.23 -17.90 16.28
C GLU A 131 12.53 -19.18 16.77
N PHE A 132 11.39 -19.53 16.16
CA PHE A 132 10.52 -20.60 16.65
C PHE A 132 10.28 -21.74 15.64
N ASN A 133 10.58 -21.52 14.35
CA ASN A 133 10.21 -22.43 13.26
C ASN A 133 8.70 -22.79 13.28
N GLU A 134 7.88 -21.84 13.71
CA GLU A 134 6.43 -21.97 13.89
C GLU A 134 5.77 -20.61 13.61
N LEU A 135 4.59 -20.62 12.99
CA LEU A 135 3.86 -19.41 12.62
C LEU A 135 2.53 -19.35 13.36
N TYR A 136 2.08 -18.13 13.68
CA TYR A 136 0.78 -17.87 14.27
C TYR A 136 -0.14 -17.15 13.28
N PRO A 137 -1.47 -17.32 13.41
CA PRO A 137 -2.42 -16.61 12.58
C PRO A 137 -2.26 -15.09 12.61
N LEU A 138 -2.39 -14.46 11.45
CA LEU A 138 -2.18 -13.05 11.22
C LEU A 138 -3.51 -12.35 10.92
N HIS A 139 -3.81 -11.33 11.73
CA HIS A 139 -4.96 -10.45 11.54
C HIS A 139 -4.56 -9.17 10.82
N LEU A 140 -4.89 -9.07 9.54
CA LEU A 140 -4.56 -7.91 8.72
C LEU A 140 -5.51 -6.74 8.93
N GLY A 141 -4.99 -5.53 8.79
CA GLY A 141 -5.80 -4.34 8.68
C GLY A 141 -4.97 -3.07 8.71
N VAL A 142 -5.32 -2.12 7.85
CA VAL A 142 -4.76 -0.77 7.85
C VAL A 142 -5.46 0.06 8.92
N THR A 143 -4.72 0.82 9.72
CA THR A 143 -5.30 1.79 10.66
C THR A 143 -5.47 3.14 10.00
N GLU A 144 -6.48 3.91 10.40
CA GLU A 144 -6.70 5.27 9.89
C GLU A 144 -6.71 5.27 8.35
N ALA A 145 -7.56 4.42 7.76
CA ALA A 145 -7.64 4.31 6.31
C ALA A 145 -8.17 5.62 5.69
N GLY A 146 -9.07 6.31 6.40
CA GLY A 146 -9.82 7.46 5.91
C GLY A 146 -11.28 7.08 5.67
N ASP A 147 -12.01 7.97 5.03
CA ASP A 147 -13.37 7.78 4.56
C ASP A 147 -13.40 7.60 3.04
N GLY A 148 -14.55 7.14 2.53
CA GLY A 148 -14.82 7.10 1.10
C GLY A 148 -13.84 6.25 0.31
N GLU A 149 -13.62 6.65 -0.94
CA GLU A 149 -12.80 5.89 -1.88
C GLU A 149 -11.34 5.79 -1.42
N ASP A 150 -10.79 6.85 -0.83
CA ASP A 150 -9.41 6.87 -0.34
C ASP A 150 -9.17 5.81 0.74
N GLY A 151 -10.10 5.66 1.69
CA GLY A 151 -10.04 4.64 2.72
C GLY A 151 -10.11 3.21 2.16
N ARG A 152 -10.91 3.01 1.12
CA ARG A 152 -11.06 1.72 0.42
C ARG A 152 -9.81 1.38 -0.37
N ILE A 153 -9.29 2.32 -1.16
CA ILE A 153 -8.04 2.17 -1.93
C ILE A 153 -6.88 1.86 -0.99
N LYS A 154 -6.72 2.62 0.09
CA LYS A 154 -5.62 2.43 1.05
C LYS A 154 -5.69 1.08 1.74
N SER A 155 -6.90 0.62 2.08
CA SER A 155 -7.13 -0.72 2.64
C SER A 155 -6.83 -1.82 1.63
N ALA A 156 -7.25 -1.65 0.37
CA ALA A 156 -6.96 -2.57 -0.72
C ALA A 156 -5.47 -2.70 -1.00
N ILE A 157 -4.72 -1.58 -1.02
CA ILE A 157 -3.27 -1.58 -1.19
C ILE A 157 -2.60 -2.36 -0.04
N GLY A 158 -2.94 -2.06 1.22
CA GLY A 158 -2.28 -2.71 2.36
C GLY A 158 -2.65 -4.18 2.54
N ILE A 159 -3.95 -4.49 2.57
CA ILE A 159 -4.45 -5.85 2.80
C ILE A 159 -4.25 -6.71 1.55
N GLY A 160 -4.63 -6.21 0.37
CA GLY A 160 -4.52 -6.94 -0.89
C GLY A 160 -3.09 -7.34 -1.22
N THR A 161 -2.10 -6.46 -0.98
CA THR A 161 -0.69 -6.83 -1.18
C THR A 161 -0.27 -8.05 -0.36
N LEU A 162 -0.72 -8.15 0.89
CA LEU A 162 -0.40 -9.29 1.75
C LEU A 162 -1.19 -10.54 1.35
N LEU A 163 -2.45 -10.40 0.94
CA LEU A 163 -3.23 -11.53 0.44
C LEU A 163 -2.63 -12.11 -0.85
N GLU A 164 -2.10 -11.27 -1.75
CA GLU A 164 -1.33 -11.72 -2.92
C GLU A 164 -0.03 -12.44 -2.55
N ASP A 165 0.59 -12.08 -1.41
CA ASP A 165 1.74 -12.82 -0.85
C ASP A 165 1.32 -14.17 -0.20
N GLY A 166 0.01 -14.47 -0.13
CA GLY A 166 -0.52 -15.62 0.61
C GLY A 166 -0.52 -15.43 2.14
N ILE A 167 -0.45 -14.17 2.59
CA ILE A 167 -0.36 -13.80 4.02
C ILE A 167 -1.71 -13.28 4.48
N GLY A 168 -2.24 -13.86 5.57
CA GLY A 168 -3.41 -13.34 6.30
C GLY A 168 -4.49 -14.38 6.54
N ASP A 169 -4.93 -14.50 7.80
CA ASP A 169 -5.92 -15.49 8.24
C ASP A 169 -7.26 -14.86 8.59
N THR A 170 -7.24 -13.56 8.90
CA THR A 170 -8.44 -12.75 9.13
C THR A 170 -8.12 -11.31 8.78
N ILE A 171 -9.10 -10.58 8.24
CA ILE A 171 -8.93 -9.18 7.86
C ILE A 171 -9.92 -8.28 8.58
N ARG A 172 -9.57 -7.00 8.70
CA ARG A 172 -10.50 -5.92 9.04
C ARG A 172 -10.09 -4.65 8.30
N VAL A 173 -10.99 -4.13 7.49
CA VAL A 173 -10.95 -2.76 6.96
C VAL A 173 -11.34 -1.80 8.10
N SER A 174 -10.70 -0.64 8.21
CA SER A 174 -10.98 0.34 9.28
C SER A 174 -11.28 1.71 8.67
N LEU A 175 -12.56 1.94 8.33
CA LEU A 175 -13.04 3.19 7.73
C LEU A 175 -13.44 4.20 8.82
N THR A 176 -13.42 5.49 8.49
CA THR A 176 -14.03 6.56 9.30
C THR A 176 -15.51 6.72 8.95
N GLU A 177 -16.20 5.60 8.74
CA GLU A 177 -17.60 5.48 8.34
C GLU A 177 -18.31 4.50 9.29
N ASP A 178 -19.62 4.35 9.12
CA ASP A 178 -20.39 3.37 9.89
C ASP A 178 -19.84 1.93 9.69
N PRO A 179 -19.74 1.12 10.75
CA PRO A 179 -19.02 -0.15 10.72
C PRO A 179 -19.60 -1.17 9.73
N GLU A 180 -20.89 -1.11 9.40
CA GLU A 180 -21.51 -1.92 8.36
C GLU A 180 -20.88 -1.72 6.98
N LEU A 181 -20.24 -0.58 6.73
CA LEU A 181 -19.56 -0.27 5.48
C LEU A 181 -18.16 -0.90 5.39
N GLU A 182 -17.58 -1.37 6.50
CA GLU A 182 -16.29 -2.09 6.50
C GLU A 182 -16.43 -3.49 5.87
N ILE A 183 -17.56 -4.18 6.09
CA ILE A 183 -17.75 -5.59 5.72
C ILE A 183 -17.80 -5.80 4.20
N PRO A 184 -18.57 -5.03 3.40
CA PRO A 184 -18.59 -5.19 1.95
C PRO A 184 -17.19 -5.10 1.33
N VAL A 185 -16.36 -4.16 1.81
CA VAL A 185 -14.98 -4.00 1.35
C VAL A 185 -14.13 -5.23 1.68
N CYS A 186 -14.27 -5.79 2.89
CA CYS A 186 -13.61 -7.04 3.24
C CYS A 186 -14.02 -8.20 2.31
N VAL A 187 -15.32 -8.32 2.01
CA VAL A 187 -15.84 -9.36 1.12
C VAL A 187 -15.27 -9.21 -0.29
N ASP A 188 -15.27 -8.00 -0.83
CA ASP A 188 -14.73 -7.71 -2.16
C ASP A 188 -13.24 -8.03 -2.26
N LEU A 189 -12.45 -7.71 -1.23
CA LEU A 189 -11.03 -8.05 -1.16
C LEU A 189 -10.79 -9.57 -1.14
N VAL A 190 -11.54 -10.31 -0.31
CA VAL A 190 -11.32 -11.76 -0.14
C VAL A 190 -11.90 -12.56 -1.30
N LYS A 191 -12.96 -12.06 -1.97
CA LYS A 191 -13.64 -12.75 -3.08
C LYS A 191 -12.68 -13.28 -4.14
N ARG A 192 -11.64 -12.50 -4.47
CA ARG A 192 -10.59 -12.87 -5.43
C ARG A 192 -9.87 -14.18 -5.10
N TYR A 193 -9.80 -14.56 -3.82
CA TYR A 193 -9.02 -15.71 -3.34
C TYR A 193 -9.89 -16.92 -2.98
N ASN A 194 -11.22 -16.79 -3.02
CA ASN A 194 -12.14 -17.89 -2.69
C ASN A 194 -12.40 -18.80 -3.91
N ASP A 195 -12.43 -18.24 -5.13
CA ASP A 195 -12.69 -18.96 -6.37
C ASP A 195 -11.40 -19.17 -7.18
N LEU A 196 -10.44 -19.90 -6.61
CA LEU A 196 -9.14 -20.19 -7.26
C LEU A 196 -9.26 -21.10 -8.49
N SER A 197 -10.44 -21.66 -8.76
CA SER A 197 -10.70 -22.51 -9.94
C SER A 197 -10.59 -21.77 -11.26
N GLU A 198 -10.66 -20.44 -11.25
CA GLU A 198 -10.49 -19.59 -12.44
C GLU A 198 -9.08 -18.97 -12.57
N LEU A 199 -8.14 -19.29 -11.67
CA LEU A 199 -6.74 -18.89 -11.86
C LEU A 199 -6.15 -19.71 -13.00
N ASN A 200 -6.34 -19.19 -14.20
CA ASN A 200 -5.70 -19.64 -15.41
C ASN A 200 -4.20 -19.39 -15.24
N THR A 201 -3.48 -20.36 -14.68
CA THR A 201 -2.01 -20.38 -14.53
C THR A 201 -1.28 -20.48 -15.88
N ALA A 202 -2.02 -20.30 -16.98
CA ALA A 202 -1.47 -20.24 -18.31
C ALA A 202 -0.46 -19.07 -18.40
N MET A 203 0.81 -19.46 -18.55
CA MET A 203 1.87 -18.71 -19.22
C MET A 203 2.57 -17.56 -18.46
N VAL A 204 2.69 -17.63 -17.14
CA VAL A 204 3.68 -16.80 -16.43
C VAL A 204 4.96 -17.63 -16.19
N PRO A 205 6.12 -17.24 -16.76
CA PRO A 205 7.38 -17.90 -16.48
C PRO A 205 7.70 -17.88 -14.98
N GLU A 206 8.23 -18.98 -14.45
CA GLU A 206 8.64 -19.06 -13.05
C GLU A 206 9.76 -18.03 -12.76
N LEU A 207 9.55 -17.21 -11.73
CA LEU A 207 10.58 -16.30 -11.23
C LEU A 207 11.56 -17.07 -10.34
N THR A 208 12.74 -17.37 -10.86
CA THR A 208 13.81 -18.05 -10.10
C THR A 208 14.48 -17.15 -9.06
N GLN A 209 14.41 -15.82 -9.27
CA GLN A 209 14.92 -14.81 -8.34
C GLN A 209 14.05 -13.57 -8.38
N LEU A 210 13.67 -13.06 -7.20
CA LEU A 210 12.93 -11.81 -7.10
C LEU A 210 13.86 -10.61 -7.45
N PRO A 211 13.43 -9.69 -8.33
CA PRO A 211 14.22 -8.50 -8.68
C PRO A 211 14.15 -7.40 -7.61
N TYR A 212 13.52 -7.67 -6.46
CA TYR A 212 13.36 -6.75 -5.34
C TYR A 212 13.47 -7.49 -4.00
N SER A 213 13.76 -6.76 -2.92
CA SER A 213 13.70 -7.29 -1.55
C SER A 213 12.25 -7.31 -1.07
N PRO A 214 11.69 -8.45 -0.62
CA PRO A 214 10.40 -8.47 0.05
C PRO A 214 10.40 -7.70 1.38
N PHE A 215 11.57 -7.59 2.01
CA PHE A 215 11.76 -7.07 3.37
C PHE A 215 12.19 -5.60 3.40
N ASP A 216 12.68 -5.06 2.28
CA ASP A 216 13.18 -3.69 2.18
C ASP A 216 12.54 -2.95 1.02
N TYR A 217 12.05 -1.76 1.31
CA TYR A 217 11.60 -0.85 0.26
C TYR A 217 12.80 -0.17 -0.40
N SER A 218 12.91 -0.32 -1.71
CA SER A 218 13.76 0.54 -2.54
C SER A 218 12.94 1.07 -3.71
N ARG A 219 13.06 2.37 -3.96
CA ARG A 219 12.43 2.98 -5.14
C ARG A 219 13.07 2.38 -6.38
N ARG A 220 12.26 1.84 -7.30
CA ARG A 220 12.75 1.33 -8.58
C ARG A 220 13.48 2.43 -9.34
N SER A 221 14.73 2.15 -9.72
CA SER A 221 15.49 3.07 -10.57
C SER A 221 14.85 3.11 -11.95
N THR A 222 14.61 4.32 -12.46
CA THR A 222 14.02 4.55 -13.78
C THR A 222 14.83 5.60 -14.51
N THR A 223 14.95 5.46 -15.83
CA THR A 223 15.54 6.48 -16.68
C THR A 223 14.50 7.57 -16.91
N PRO A 224 14.75 8.83 -16.52
CA PRO A 224 13.80 9.91 -16.76
C PRO A 224 13.69 10.20 -18.25
N VAL A 225 12.45 10.34 -18.73
CA VAL A 225 12.13 10.77 -20.09
C VAL A 225 11.17 11.94 -19.97
N LYS A 226 11.60 13.13 -20.39
CA LYS A 226 10.88 14.40 -20.13
C LYS A 226 10.53 14.56 -18.63
N ASN A 227 9.25 14.74 -18.31
CA ASN A 227 8.71 14.84 -16.95
C ASN A 227 8.29 13.47 -16.37
N ILE A 228 8.60 12.34 -17.02
CA ILE A 228 8.22 10.99 -16.57
C ILE A 228 9.43 10.26 -15.99
N GLY A 229 9.25 9.63 -14.82
CA GLY A 229 10.25 8.79 -14.18
C GLY A 229 11.36 9.55 -13.45
N GLY A 230 12.42 8.85 -13.05
CA GLY A 230 13.51 9.40 -12.26
C GLY A 230 13.02 9.99 -10.94
N LYS A 231 13.29 11.28 -10.69
CA LYS A 231 12.84 12.03 -9.49
C LYS A 231 11.64 12.93 -9.74
N GLN A 232 11.02 12.84 -10.92
CA GLN A 232 9.86 13.67 -11.27
C GLN A 232 8.63 13.30 -10.45
N VAL A 233 7.70 14.25 -10.34
CA VAL A 233 6.38 14.04 -9.74
C VAL A 233 5.50 13.17 -10.65
N PRO A 234 4.43 12.54 -10.12
CA PRO A 234 3.47 11.82 -10.96
C PRO A 234 2.90 12.72 -12.06
N VAL A 235 2.75 12.15 -13.25
CA VAL A 235 2.22 12.83 -14.44
C VAL A 235 0.73 12.50 -14.55
N VAL A 236 -0.08 13.51 -14.87
CA VAL A 236 -1.52 13.35 -15.10
C VAL A 236 -1.81 13.33 -16.60
N ILE A 237 -2.45 12.25 -17.05
CA ILE A 237 -2.92 12.09 -18.44
C ILE A 237 -4.44 12.13 -18.42
N ALA A 238 -5.03 13.13 -19.08
CA ALA A 238 -6.47 13.18 -19.30
C ALA A 238 -6.86 12.47 -20.61
N ASP A 239 -7.99 11.78 -20.62
CA ASP A 239 -8.51 11.11 -21.82
C ASP A 239 -9.69 11.88 -22.42
N LEU A 240 -9.48 12.45 -23.61
CA LEU A 240 -10.52 13.09 -24.44
C LEU A 240 -10.74 12.35 -25.76
N SER A 241 -10.16 11.17 -25.94
CA SER A 241 -10.24 10.40 -27.20
C SER A 241 -11.66 9.94 -27.55
N HIS A 242 -12.56 9.92 -26.57
CA HIS A 242 -13.98 9.60 -26.74
C HIS A 242 -14.78 10.75 -27.39
N LEU A 243 -14.22 11.96 -27.48
CA LEU A 243 -14.87 13.10 -28.10
C LEU A 243 -14.59 13.12 -29.61
N SER A 244 -15.65 13.27 -30.40
CA SER A 244 -15.56 13.35 -31.87
C SER A 244 -15.02 14.70 -32.36
N ASN A 245 -15.18 15.76 -31.57
CA ASN A 245 -14.67 17.09 -31.87
C ASN A 245 -14.28 17.79 -30.56
N ILE A 246 -12.98 17.91 -30.32
CA ILE A 246 -12.43 18.51 -29.10
C ILE A 246 -12.31 20.02 -29.31
N LYS A 247 -12.87 20.80 -28.39
CA LYS A 247 -12.85 22.26 -28.40
C LYS A 247 -12.05 22.80 -27.22
N THR A 248 -11.71 24.08 -27.27
CA THR A 248 -11.03 24.78 -26.16
C THR A 248 -11.83 24.72 -24.84
N SER A 249 -13.17 24.69 -24.91
CA SER A 249 -14.05 24.55 -23.74
C SER A 249 -13.90 23.20 -23.04
N ASP A 250 -13.53 22.14 -23.76
CA ASP A 250 -13.40 20.79 -23.19
C ASP A 250 -12.13 20.69 -22.34
N LEU A 251 -11.14 21.55 -22.60
CA LEU A 251 -9.91 21.60 -21.80
C LEU A 251 -10.11 22.20 -20.39
N VAL A 252 -11.25 22.84 -20.13
CA VAL A 252 -11.58 23.39 -18.80
C VAL A 252 -11.65 22.28 -17.76
N ALA A 253 -12.19 21.11 -18.12
CA ALA A 253 -12.29 19.95 -17.24
C ALA A 253 -10.93 19.39 -16.82
N ILE A 254 -9.87 19.70 -17.57
CA ILE A 254 -8.51 19.24 -17.32
C ILE A 254 -7.57 20.39 -16.90
N GLY A 255 -8.16 21.51 -16.45
CA GLY A 255 -7.45 22.61 -15.80
C GLY A 255 -6.94 23.72 -16.71
N TYR A 256 -7.42 23.80 -17.95
CA TYR A 256 -7.03 24.84 -18.91
C TYR A 256 -8.23 25.68 -19.36
N THR A 257 -8.19 26.98 -19.11
CA THR A 257 -9.24 27.91 -19.55
C THR A 257 -8.70 28.86 -20.62
N TYR A 258 -9.34 28.88 -21.78
CA TYR A 258 -8.99 29.78 -22.87
C TYR A 258 -9.72 31.12 -22.74
N ASP A 259 -8.98 32.22 -22.77
CA ASP A 259 -9.51 33.58 -22.85
C ASP A 259 -9.38 34.09 -24.30
N ALA A 260 -10.51 34.14 -24.99
CA ALA A 260 -10.59 34.62 -26.37
C ALA A 260 -10.31 36.12 -26.52
N ALA A 261 -10.48 36.92 -25.46
CA ALA A 261 -10.23 38.38 -25.52
C ALA A 261 -8.73 38.70 -25.48
N THR A 262 -7.95 37.87 -24.78
CA THR A 262 -6.50 38.05 -24.64
C THR A 262 -5.66 37.05 -25.45
N ASP A 263 -6.30 36.06 -26.08
CA ASP A 263 -5.67 34.93 -26.77
C ASP A 263 -4.67 34.18 -25.87
N LYS A 264 -5.08 33.93 -24.61
CA LYS A 264 -4.22 33.32 -23.58
C LYS A 264 -4.92 32.17 -22.87
N TRP A 265 -4.10 31.29 -22.32
CA TRP A 265 -4.51 30.19 -21.47
C TRP A 265 -4.26 30.53 -20.01
N ALA A 266 -5.27 30.35 -19.17
CA ALA A 266 -5.14 30.26 -17.72
C ALA A 266 -5.01 28.78 -17.32
N ILE A 267 -4.08 28.48 -16.41
CA ILE A 267 -3.72 27.13 -16.00
C ILE A 267 -4.01 26.99 -14.51
N SER A 268 -4.75 25.95 -14.13
CA SER A 268 -5.01 25.62 -12.72
C SER A 268 -3.91 24.75 -12.11
N ASP A 269 -3.82 24.71 -10.79
CA ASP A 269 -2.86 23.86 -10.06
C ASP A 269 -3.05 22.36 -10.32
N ALA A 270 -4.26 21.93 -10.71
CA ALA A 270 -4.60 20.55 -11.02
C ALA A 270 -4.61 20.26 -12.54
N ALA A 271 -3.97 21.11 -13.35
CA ALA A 271 -3.97 20.94 -14.80
C ALA A 271 -3.21 19.68 -15.23
N ALA A 272 -3.75 18.97 -16.22
CA ALA A 272 -3.12 17.77 -16.77
C ALA A 272 -1.81 18.11 -17.52
N ASP A 273 -0.82 17.23 -17.42
CA ASP A 273 0.44 17.33 -18.17
C ASP A 273 0.27 16.89 -19.63
N TYR A 274 -0.54 15.86 -19.84
CA TYR A 274 -0.83 15.29 -21.15
C TYR A 274 -2.33 15.13 -21.36
N VAL A 275 -2.75 15.18 -22.62
CA VAL A 275 -4.09 14.78 -23.04
C VAL A 275 -4.00 13.75 -24.16
N PHE A 276 -4.73 12.65 -24.01
CA PHE A 276 -4.91 11.65 -25.04
C PHE A 276 -6.12 12.00 -25.90
N ILE A 277 -5.88 12.20 -27.20
CA ILE A 277 -6.90 12.63 -28.18
C ILE A 277 -7.20 11.58 -29.25
N GLY A 278 -6.54 10.41 -29.19
CA GLY A 278 -6.75 9.32 -30.14
C GLY A 278 -6.41 9.72 -31.58
N GLN A 279 -7.42 9.70 -32.46
CA GLN A 279 -7.29 9.95 -33.89
C GLN A 279 -7.84 11.32 -34.34
N THR A 280 -8.38 12.11 -33.41
CA THR A 280 -9.01 13.39 -33.72
C THR A 280 -7.96 14.51 -33.69
N PRO A 281 -7.63 15.19 -34.80
CA PRO A 281 -6.72 16.32 -34.78
C PRO A 281 -7.36 17.55 -34.11
N LEU A 282 -6.52 18.43 -33.55
CA LEU A 282 -6.96 19.69 -32.95
C LEU A 282 -6.78 20.85 -33.94
N ASP A 283 -7.72 21.79 -33.95
CA ASP A 283 -7.76 22.94 -34.86
C ASP A 283 -7.46 24.28 -34.16
N PHE A 284 -6.99 24.24 -32.91
CA PHE A 284 -6.69 25.42 -32.09
C PHE A 284 -5.30 25.38 -31.45
N ASN A 285 -4.84 26.54 -30.97
CA ASN A 285 -3.53 26.69 -30.33
C ASN A 285 -3.49 26.06 -28.93
N LEU A 286 -2.46 25.26 -28.69
CA LEU A 286 -2.30 24.52 -27.43
C LEU A 286 -1.68 25.36 -26.30
N PRO A 287 -2.12 25.16 -25.03
CA PRO A 287 -1.43 25.68 -23.86
C PRO A 287 0.05 25.32 -23.84
N GLY A 288 0.92 26.19 -23.32
CA GLY A 288 2.37 25.99 -23.30
C GLY A 288 2.82 24.71 -22.59
N THR A 289 2.16 24.36 -21.50
CA THR A 289 2.51 23.24 -20.61
C THR A 289 1.89 21.91 -21.01
N LEU A 290 0.88 21.92 -21.90
CA LEU A 290 0.13 20.73 -22.27
C LEU A 290 0.79 19.99 -23.44
N SER A 291 1.07 18.70 -23.24
CA SER A 291 1.53 17.79 -24.29
C SER A 291 0.39 16.89 -24.77
N ILE A 292 0.48 16.38 -25.99
CA ILE A 292 -0.56 15.62 -26.67
C ILE A 292 -0.08 14.20 -26.90
N ILE A 293 -0.93 13.23 -26.58
CA ILE A 293 -0.78 11.83 -26.94
C ILE A 293 -1.81 11.55 -28.04
N ALA A 294 -1.36 11.09 -29.21
CA ALA A 294 -2.23 10.84 -30.35
C ALA A 294 -1.70 9.71 -31.23
N SER A 295 -2.50 9.29 -32.22
CA SER A 295 -2.05 8.36 -33.25
C SER A 295 -0.87 8.95 -34.06
N PRO A 296 0.03 8.10 -34.62
CA PRO A 296 1.14 8.57 -35.45
C PRO A 296 0.72 9.48 -36.61
N ALA A 297 -0.44 9.22 -37.22
CA ALA A 297 -0.98 10.03 -38.31
C ALA A 297 -1.31 11.46 -37.86
N VAL A 298 -1.93 11.61 -36.67
CA VAL A 298 -2.24 12.92 -36.09
C VAL A 298 -0.96 13.67 -35.72
N CYS A 299 0.02 12.99 -35.12
CA CYS A 299 1.31 13.60 -34.81
C CYS A 299 2.04 14.10 -36.06
N ALA A 300 1.99 13.34 -37.16
CA ALA A 300 2.59 13.74 -38.44
C ALA A 300 1.89 14.97 -39.05
N LEU A 301 0.55 15.04 -38.96
CA LEU A 301 -0.22 16.20 -39.42
C LEU A 301 0.07 17.46 -38.61
N ALA A 302 0.23 17.33 -37.29
CA ALA A 302 0.53 18.47 -36.42
C ALA A 302 1.94 19.04 -36.63
N ASN A 303 2.88 18.23 -37.13
CA ASN A 303 4.27 18.61 -37.40
C ASN A 303 4.97 19.34 -36.23
N ASN A 304 4.67 18.91 -34.99
CA ASN A 304 5.21 19.50 -33.76
C ASN A 304 5.67 18.39 -32.80
N THR A 305 6.94 18.01 -32.92
CA THR A 305 7.56 16.94 -32.11
C THR A 305 7.81 17.33 -30.65
N GLU A 306 7.74 18.62 -30.32
CA GLU A 306 7.87 19.05 -28.92
C GLU A 306 6.62 18.74 -28.12
N LYS A 307 5.44 18.98 -28.69
CA LYS A 307 4.14 18.79 -28.02
C LYS A 307 3.41 17.51 -28.37
N TYR A 308 3.61 16.92 -29.56
CA TYR A 308 2.88 15.72 -29.98
C TYR A 308 3.74 14.46 -29.82
N HIS A 309 3.17 13.46 -29.16
CA HIS A 309 3.81 12.18 -28.89
C HIS A 309 2.94 11.03 -29.40
N PRO A 310 3.49 10.15 -30.25
CA PRO A 310 2.71 9.06 -30.81
C PRO A 310 2.43 8.00 -29.75
N MET A 311 1.22 7.44 -29.81
CA MET A 311 0.85 6.21 -29.12
C MET A 311 0.57 5.11 -30.14
N THR A 312 1.19 3.94 -29.95
CA THR A 312 1.00 2.76 -30.79
C THR A 312 0.90 1.51 -29.92
N ASP A 313 0.30 0.44 -30.43
CA ASP A 313 0.45 -0.87 -29.79
C ASP A 313 1.91 -1.38 -29.85
N ALA A 314 2.20 -2.44 -29.09
CA ALA A 314 3.53 -3.01 -28.99
C ALA A 314 4.08 -3.55 -30.32
N ALA A 315 3.25 -4.22 -31.13
CA ALA A 315 3.67 -4.79 -32.40
C ALA A 315 4.01 -3.69 -33.42
N ALA A 316 3.15 -2.68 -33.54
CA ALA A 316 3.37 -1.51 -34.35
C ALA A 316 4.63 -0.76 -33.91
N TYR A 317 4.84 -0.57 -32.60
CA TYR A 317 6.04 0.11 -32.09
C TYR A 317 7.35 -0.60 -32.49
N ILE A 318 7.37 -1.93 -32.43
CA ILE A 318 8.54 -2.72 -32.85
C ILE A 318 8.79 -2.55 -34.35
N ALA A 319 7.72 -2.58 -35.16
CA ALA A 319 7.79 -2.46 -36.61
C ALA A 319 8.09 -1.04 -37.14
N LEU A 320 8.01 0.01 -36.30
CA LEU A 320 8.30 1.39 -36.72
C LEU A 320 9.79 1.57 -37.12
N ASP A 321 10.00 1.92 -38.39
CA ASP A 321 11.30 2.30 -38.96
C ASP A 321 11.90 3.55 -38.28
N ALA A 322 11.05 4.53 -37.98
CA ALA A 322 11.42 5.76 -37.29
C ALA A 322 10.50 5.98 -36.09
N LYS A 323 11.11 6.02 -34.90
CA LYS A 323 10.43 6.29 -33.62
C LYS A 323 10.56 7.77 -33.28
N HIS A 324 9.61 8.30 -32.51
CA HIS A 324 9.71 9.68 -32.03
C HIS A 324 10.99 9.83 -31.20
N PRO A 325 11.82 10.87 -31.44
CA PRO A 325 13.18 10.93 -30.90
C PRO A 325 13.26 11.14 -29.40
N GLN A 326 12.18 11.61 -28.76
CA GLN A 326 12.16 11.93 -27.33
C GLN A 326 11.29 10.98 -26.50
N LEU A 327 10.08 10.68 -26.98
CA LEU A 327 9.05 10.00 -26.19
C LEU A 327 8.06 9.29 -27.13
N ASN A 328 7.82 8.01 -26.89
CA ASN A 328 6.82 7.19 -27.56
C ASN A 328 5.97 6.52 -26.49
N PHE A 329 4.64 6.58 -26.62
CA PHE A 329 3.73 5.83 -25.77
C PHE A 329 3.46 4.48 -26.44
N VAL A 330 3.60 3.40 -25.67
CA VAL A 330 3.33 2.04 -26.16
C VAL A 330 2.18 1.46 -25.36
N GLN A 331 1.07 1.21 -26.04
CA GLN A 331 -0.08 0.53 -25.48
C GLN A 331 0.20 -0.96 -25.45
N ILE A 332 0.04 -1.56 -24.27
CA ILE A 332 0.12 -3.00 -24.06
C ILE A 332 -1.22 -3.39 -23.46
N ASP A 333 -1.95 -4.28 -24.14
CA ASP A 333 -3.12 -4.91 -23.55
C ASP A 333 -2.67 -6.23 -22.90
N CYS A 334 -2.95 -6.37 -21.60
CA CYS A 334 -2.59 -7.53 -20.81
C CYS A 334 -3.37 -8.80 -21.23
N TYR A 335 -4.39 -8.65 -22.07
CA TYR A 335 -5.23 -9.72 -22.60
C TYR A 335 -5.14 -9.88 -24.12
N SER A 336 -4.43 -9.00 -24.83
CA SER A 336 -4.22 -9.14 -26.28
C SER A 336 -3.04 -10.06 -26.56
N ASP A 337 -3.36 -11.26 -27.04
CA ASP A 337 -2.51 -12.17 -27.82
C ASP A 337 -1.40 -12.94 -27.07
N LEU A 338 -1.85 -13.99 -26.38
CA LEU A 338 -1.27 -15.33 -26.55
C LEU A 338 -2.02 -16.02 -27.70
N SER A 339 -1.67 -15.68 -28.94
CA SER A 339 -2.09 -16.42 -30.14
C SER A 339 -0.89 -16.86 -30.94
#